data_AF-A0A3D4YH02-F1
#
_entry.id   AF-A0A3D4YH02-F1
#
_cell.length_a   1.000
_cell.length_b   1.000
_cell.length_c   1.000
_cell.angle_alpha   90.00
_cell.angle_beta   90.00
_cell.angle_gamma   90.00
#
_symmetry.space_group_name_H-M   'P 1'
#
loop_
_entity.id
_entity.type
_entity.pdbx_description
1 polymer ?
#
loop_
_entity_poly.entity_id
_entity_poly.type
_entity_poly.pdbx_seq_one_letter_code
_entity_poly.pdbx_strand_id
1 'polypeptide(L)'
;MNILVSNDDGVHRRGIRELAAALSRIEGAKIYVFAPDRERTAAGHGITMRDSLYLQEWSKEDYPGAEMAFSCSGTPADCVKIGISLLRQQGVEIDLVCSGINHGSNLGTDVYYSGTVAA
;
A
#
# COMPACT_ATOMS: atom_id res chain seq x y z
N MET A 1 -9.97 -14.25 -2.53
CA MET A 1 -9.40 -13.13 -3.30
C MET A 1 -8.31 -12.49 -2.46
N ASN A 2 -7.10 -12.32 -2.99
CA ASN A 2 -5.96 -11.71 -2.32
C ASN A 2 -5.83 -10.25 -2.78
N ILE A 3 -6.01 -9.31 -1.85
CA ILE A 3 -6.01 -7.88 -2.14
C ILE A 3 -4.80 -7.23 -1.47
N LEU A 4 -3.98 -6.56 -2.28
CA LEU A 4 -2.92 -5.69 -1.80
C LEU A 4 -3.47 -4.27 -1.60
N VAL A 5 -3.22 -3.68 -0.43
CA VAL A 5 -3.64 -2.32 -0.10
C VAL A 5 -2.40 -1.44 0.10
N SER A 6 -2.40 -0.27 -0.52
CA SER A 6 -1.32 0.73 -0.41
C SER A 6 -1.87 2.16 -0.31
N ASN A 7 -0.99 3.15 -0.16
CA ASN A 7 -1.28 4.58 -0.26
C ASN A 7 0.01 5.39 -0.42
N ASP A 8 -0.11 6.72 -0.47
CA ASP A 8 0.99 7.69 -0.44
C ASP A 8 1.06 8.53 0.85
N ASP A 9 -0.04 8.61 1.60
CA ASP A 9 -0.10 9.24 2.92
C ASP A 9 0.77 8.52 3.98
N GLY A 10 0.97 7.20 3.82
CA GLY A 10 1.75 6.34 4.71
C GLY A 10 0.92 5.36 5.55
N VAL A 11 1.59 4.33 6.06
CA VAL A 11 1.00 3.16 6.75
C VAL A 11 0.29 3.49 8.08
N HIS A 12 0.61 4.63 8.69
CA HIS A 12 0.03 5.03 9.98
C HIS A 12 -1.31 5.77 9.82
N ARG A 13 -1.74 6.06 8.58
CA ARG A 13 -2.84 6.98 8.31
C ARG A 13 -4.18 6.28 8.38
N ARG A 14 -5.19 7.03 8.81
CA ARG A 14 -6.54 6.48 9.02
C ARG A 14 -7.17 5.96 7.72
N GLY A 15 -6.99 6.65 6.60
CA GLY A 15 -7.64 6.30 5.32
C GLY A 15 -7.32 4.88 4.84
N ILE A 16 -6.06 4.45 4.95
CA ILE A 16 -5.64 3.10 4.57
C ILE A 16 -6.11 2.04 5.56
N ARG A 17 -6.16 2.35 6.86
CA ARG A 17 -6.70 1.44 7.90
C ARG A 17 -8.19 1.16 7.67
N GLU A 18 -8.96 2.22 7.40
CA GLU A 18 -10.40 2.10 7.14
C GLU A 18 -10.66 1.34 5.83
N LEU A 19 -9.85 1.56 4.79
CA LEU A 19 -9.92 0.81 3.54
C LEU A 19 -9.66 -0.69 3.76
N ALA A 20 -8.56 -1.03 4.43
CA ALA A 20 -8.22 -2.41 4.74
C ALA A 20 -9.32 -3.09 5.59
N ALA A 21 -9.85 -2.38 6.60
CA ALA A 21 -10.93 -2.88 7.45
C ALA A 21 -12.27 -3.05 6.72
N ALA A 22 -12.56 -2.21 5.72
CA ALA A 22 -13.75 -2.37 4.89
C ALA A 22 -13.62 -3.58 3.96
N LEU A 23 -12.46 -3.74 3.32
CA LEU A 23 -12.18 -4.86 2.41
C LEU A 23 -12.11 -6.21 3.14
N SER A 24 -11.63 -6.25 4.38
CA SER A 24 -11.55 -7.49 5.18
C SER A 24 -12.92 -8.08 5.54
N ARG A 25 -14.01 -7.31 5.40
CA ARG A 25 -15.38 -7.79 5.61
C ARG A 25 -15.94 -8.57 4.41
N ILE A 26 -15.25 -8.53 3.27
CA ILE A 26 -15.65 -9.29 2.09
C ILE A 26 -15.32 -10.77 2.35
N GLU A 27 -16.33 -11.64 2.22
CA GLU A 27 -16.17 -13.07 2.45
C GLU A 27 -15.10 -13.65 1.52
N GLY A 28 -14.13 -14.37 2.11
CA GLY A 28 -13.02 -14.98 1.37
C GLY A 28 -11.96 -13.99 0.84
N ALA A 29 -12.02 -12.71 1.22
CA ALA A 29 -10.96 -11.75 0.93
C ALA A 29 -9.82 -11.87 1.96
N LYS A 30 -8.58 -11.82 1.47
CA LYS A 30 -7.35 -11.79 2.27
C LYS A 30 -6.63 -10.49 1.99
N ILE A 31 -6.36 -9.71 3.02
CA ILE A 31 -5.84 -8.34 2.89
C ILE A 31 -4.37 -8.29 3.27
N TYR A 32 -3.58 -7.66 2.40
CA TYR A 32 -2.14 -7.49 2.55
C TYR A 32 -1.80 -6.01 2.44
N VAL A 33 -1.24 -5.40 3.49
CA VAL A 33 -0.97 -3.96 3.51
C VAL A 33 0.52 -3.70 3.29
N PHE A 34 0.86 -2.92 2.27
CA PHE A 34 2.22 -2.45 2.00
C PHE A 34 2.17 -0.96 1.69
N ALA A 35 2.68 -0.14 2.60
CA ALA A 35 2.58 1.32 2.47
C ALA A 35 3.86 2.04 2.95
N PRO A 36 4.10 3.28 2.53
CA PRO A 36 5.25 4.05 2.97
C PRO A 36 5.32 4.24 4.49
N ASP A 37 6.53 4.25 5.05
CA ASP A 37 6.81 4.52 6.46
C ASP A 37 6.47 5.95 6.89
N ARG A 38 6.50 6.89 5.95
CA ARG A 38 6.15 8.31 6.10
C ARG A 38 5.35 8.79 4.89
N GLU A 39 4.73 9.96 5.02
CA GLU A 39 4.07 10.61 3.90
C GLU A 39 5.05 10.86 2.74
N ARG A 40 4.62 10.53 1.53
CA ARG A 40 5.38 10.69 0.29
C ARG A 40 4.63 11.62 -0.68
N THR A 41 4.43 12.88 -0.27
CA THR A 41 3.74 13.88 -1.08
C THR A 41 4.45 14.11 -2.42
N ALA A 42 3.70 14.18 -3.51
CA ALA A 42 4.20 14.42 -4.87
C ALA A 42 5.33 13.48 -5.32
N ALA A 43 5.41 12.27 -4.77
CA ALA A 43 6.37 11.26 -5.21
C ALA A 43 6.16 10.83 -6.67
N GLY A 44 4.97 11.08 -7.22
CA GLY A 44 4.59 10.65 -8.57
C GLY A 44 4.88 9.17 -8.77
N HIS A 45 5.35 8.84 -9.97
CA HIS A 45 5.69 7.47 -10.37
C HIS A 45 7.17 7.12 -10.10
N GLY A 46 7.77 7.72 -9.08
CA GLY A 46 9.15 7.44 -8.70
C GLY A 46 9.34 5.97 -8.27
N ILE A 47 10.50 5.38 -8.60
CA ILE A 47 10.90 4.04 -8.17
C ILE A 47 12.34 4.14 -7.64
N THR A 48 12.61 3.50 -6.51
CA THR A 48 13.94 3.50 -5.90
C THR A 48 14.84 2.49 -6.59
N MET A 49 15.88 2.96 -7.29
CA MET A 49 16.78 2.11 -8.08
C MET A 49 18.22 2.03 -7.53
N ARG A 50 18.65 3.06 -6.78
CA ARG A 50 20.05 3.23 -6.37
C ARG A 50 20.29 2.98 -4.89
N ASP A 51 19.26 3.16 -4.07
CA ASP A 51 19.32 3.04 -2.63
C ASP A 51 18.64 1.74 -2.17
N SER A 52 19.08 1.23 -1.03
CA SER A 52 18.44 0.08 -0.39
C SER A 52 17.05 0.46 0.12
N LEU A 53 16.09 -0.45 -0.07
CA LEU A 53 14.75 -0.36 0.51
C LEU A 53 14.67 -1.20 1.77
N TYR A 54 14.03 -0.64 2.79
CA TYR A 54 13.78 -1.31 4.06
C TYR A 54 12.29 -1.62 4.18
N LEU A 55 12.00 -2.80 4.70
CA LEU A 55 10.65 -3.28 4.99
C LEU A 55 10.58 -3.62 6.48
N GLN A 56 9.56 -3.12 7.16
CA GLN A 56 9.34 -3.39 8.58
C GLN A 56 7.92 -3.89 8.79
N GLU A 57 7.78 -4.98 9.54
CA GLU A 57 6.45 -5.49 9.91
C GLU A 57 5.72 -4.47 10.79
N TRP A 58 4.47 -4.21 10.45
CA TRP A 58 3.61 -3.29 11.15
C TRP A 58 2.65 -4.04 12.08
N SER A 59 2.29 -3.43 13.21
CA SER A 59 1.40 -4.09 14.17
C SER A 59 0.06 -4.45 13.54
N LYS A 60 -0.35 -5.70 13.68
CA LYS A 60 -1.68 -6.19 13.23
C LYS A 60 -2.82 -5.54 14.01
N GLU A 61 -2.55 -5.00 15.20
CA GLU A 61 -3.54 -4.27 16.00
C GLU A 61 -4.05 -3.03 15.27
N ASP A 62 -3.21 -2.40 14.44
CA ASP A 62 -3.59 -1.25 13.62
C ASP A 62 -4.38 -1.64 12.35
N TYR A 63 -4.33 -2.91 11.95
CA TYR A 63 -4.95 -3.46 10.75
C TYR A 63 -5.73 -4.76 11.04
N PRO A 64 -6.82 -4.68 11.81
CA PRO A 64 -7.60 -5.85 12.16
C PRO A 64 -8.18 -6.53 10.90
N GLY A 65 -7.93 -7.83 10.78
CA GLY A 65 -8.37 -8.64 9.63
C GLY A 65 -7.42 -8.61 8.43
N ALA A 66 -6.28 -7.92 8.51
CA ALA A 66 -5.21 -8.09 7.55
C ALA A 66 -4.37 -9.34 7.87
N GLU A 67 -3.98 -10.07 6.83
CA GLU A 67 -3.06 -11.20 6.94
C GLU A 67 -1.66 -10.72 7.37
N MET A 68 -1.25 -9.58 6.83
CA MET A 68 0.01 -8.92 7.13
C MET A 68 -0.03 -7.44 6.76
N ALA A 69 0.79 -6.66 7.46
CA ALA A 69 0.98 -5.25 7.21
C ALA A 69 2.48 -4.92 7.30
N PHE A 70 2.98 -4.16 6.35
CA PHE A 70 4.37 -3.72 6.30
C PHE A 70 4.46 -2.23 5.99
N SER A 71 5.39 -1.56 6.67
CA SER A 71 5.89 -0.26 6.25
C SER A 71 7.11 -0.43 5.35
N CYS A 72 7.22 0.43 4.34
CA CYS A 72 8.35 0.43 3.42
C CYS A 72 9.02 1.80 3.38
N SER A 73 10.35 1.84 3.33
CA SER A 73 11.09 3.09 3.20
C SER A 73 11.04 3.72 1.80
N GLY A 74 10.36 3.09 0.84
CA GLY A 74 10.30 3.51 -0.56
C GLY A 74 9.16 4.48 -0.90
N THR A 75 8.88 4.58 -2.20
CA THR A 75 7.70 5.24 -2.78
C THR A 75 6.48 4.31 -2.76
N PRO A 76 5.26 4.81 -3.06
CA PRO A 76 4.07 3.96 -3.18
C PRO A 76 4.23 2.84 -4.23
N ALA A 77 4.82 3.16 -5.40
CA ALA A 77 5.12 2.17 -6.43
C ALA A 77 6.12 1.09 -5.94
N ASP A 78 7.14 1.49 -5.16
CA ASP A 78 8.06 0.53 -4.54
C ASP A 78 7.32 -0.41 -3.56
N CYS A 79 6.38 0.14 -2.77
CA CYS A 79 5.59 -0.64 -1.82
C CYS A 79 4.80 -1.74 -2.51
N VAL A 80 4.10 -1.40 -3.61
CA VAL A 80 3.31 -2.35 -4.38
C VAL A 80 4.19 -3.38 -5.07
N LYS A 81 5.31 -2.94 -5.67
CA LYS A 81 6.28 -3.84 -6.31
C LYS A 81 6.84 -4.85 -5.32
N ILE A 82 7.27 -4.41 -4.15
CA ILE A 82 7.81 -5.28 -3.10
C ILE A 82 6.73 -6.22 -2.59
N GLY A 83 5.54 -5.70 -2.29
CA GLY A 83 4.42 -6.48 -1.77
C GLY A 83 4.05 -7.64 -2.69
N ILE A 84 3.84 -7.37 -3.98
CA ILE A 84 3.54 -8.41 -4.97
C ILE A 84 4.68 -9.44 -5.06
N SER A 85 5.94 -8.98 -5.08
CA SER A 85 7.09 -9.85 -5.24
C SER A 85 7.28 -10.79 -4.04
N LEU A 86 7.15 -10.26 -2.83
CA LEU A 86 7.29 -11.02 -1.58
C LEU A 86 6.13 -12.01 -1.40
N LEU A 87 4.90 -11.60 -1.70
CA LEU A 87 3.73 -12.46 -1.62
C LEU A 87 3.78 -13.60 -2.63
N ARG A 88 4.23 -13.33 -3.86
CA ARG A 88 4.44 -14.38 -4.87
C ARG A 88 5.46 -15.41 -4.41
N GLN A 89 6.55 -15.00 -3.76
CA GLN A 89 7.54 -15.93 -3.20
C GLN A 89 6.95 -16.83 -2.10
N GLN A 90 5.88 -16.38 -1.43
CA GLN A 90 5.13 -17.14 -0.44
C GLN A 90 3.98 -17.95 -1.05
N GLY A 91 3.86 -18.00 -2.38
CA GLY A 91 2.78 -18.71 -3.08
C GLY A 91 1.44 -17.98 -3.05
N VAL A 92 1.43 -16.67 -2.80
CA VAL A 92 0.24 -15.82 -2.83
C VAL A 92 0.25 -14.98 -4.11
N GLU A 93 -0.66 -15.25 -5.03
CA GLU A 93 -0.92 -14.40 -6.20
C GLU A 93 -1.94 -13.31 -5.84
N ILE A 94 -1.63 -12.05 -6.15
CA ILE A 94 -2.51 -10.90 -5.90
C ILE A 94 -3.54 -10.75 -7.03
N ASP A 95 -4.81 -10.66 -6.65
CA ASP A 95 -5.93 -10.50 -7.59
C ASP A 95 -6.27 -9.02 -7.84
N LEU A 96 -6.03 -8.16 -6.85
CA LEU A 96 -6.40 -6.74 -6.87
C LEU A 96 -5.42 -5.90 -6.05
N VAL A 97 -5.10 -4.71 -6.57
CA VAL A 97 -4.40 -3.66 -5.83
C VAL A 97 -5.37 -2.51 -5.58
N CYS A 98 -5.47 -2.06 -4.33
CA CYS A 98 -6.28 -0.92 -3.90
C CYS A 98 -5.38 0.14 -3.27
N SER A 99 -5.33 1.34 -3.86
CA SER A 99 -4.54 2.46 -3.32
C SER A 99 -5.44 3.54 -2.72
N GLY A 100 -5.20 3.89 -1.45
CA GLY A 100 -5.93 4.94 -0.72
C GLY A 100 -6.31 4.54 0.71
N ILE A 101 -7.35 5.13 1.30
CA ILE A 101 -8.10 6.30 0.81
C ILE A 101 -7.23 7.55 1.01
N ASN A 102 -6.93 8.26 -0.08
CA ASN A 102 -6.08 9.45 -0.05
C ASN A 102 -6.78 10.61 0.67
N HIS A 103 -6.01 11.40 1.43
CA HIS A 103 -6.48 12.68 1.93
C HIS A 103 -6.37 13.77 0.86
N GLY A 104 -7.46 13.97 0.12
CA GLY A 104 -7.56 15.00 -0.91
C GLY A 104 -7.99 14.43 -2.26
N SER A 105 -8.02 15.28 -3.27
CA SER A 105 -8.47 14.92 -4.61
C SER A 105 -7.27 14.76 -5.54
N ASN A 106 -7.33 13.74 -6.42
CA ASN A 106 -6.39 13.55 -7.52
C ASN A 106 -7.17 13.72 -8.84
N LEU A 107 -7.30 14.96 -9.34
CA LEU A 107 -8.16 15.29 -10.48
C LEU A 107 -7.35 15.90 -11.63
N GLY A 108 -7.71 15.54 -12.87
CA GLY A 108 -7.10 16.13 -14.07
C GLY A 108 -5.58 15.96 -14.11
N THR A 109 -4.84 17.06 -14.15
CA THR A 109 -3.36 17.05 -14.22
C THR A 109 -2.69 16.58 -12.94
N ASP A 110 -3.39 16.60 -11.81
CA ASP A 110 -2.83 16.20 -10.51
C ASP A 110 -2.45 14.71 -10.49
N VAL A 111 -3.09 13.93 -11.36
CA VAL A 111 -2.85 12.50 -11.56
C VAL A 111 -1.38 12.20 -11.88
N TYR A 112 -0.68 13.09 -12.60
CA TYR A 112 0.69 12.82 -13.05
C TYR A 112 1.71 12.71 -11.89
N TYR A 113 1.51 13.48 -10.82
CA TYR A 113 2.38 13.50 -9.64
C TYR A 113 1.74 12.86 -8.41
N SER A 114 0.56 12.26 -8.57
CA SER A 114 -0.15 11.57 -7.49
C SER A 114 0.56 10.28 -7.11
N GLY A 115 0.94 10.16 -5.83
CA GLY A 115 1.47 8.92 -5.29
C GLY A 115 0.39 7.85 -5.15
N THR A 116 -0.86 8.26 -4.84
CA THR A 116 -2.00 7.34 -4.77
C THR A 116 -2.23 6.62 -6.11
N VAL A 117 -2.16 7.35 -7.23
CA VAL A 117 -2.36 6.78 -8.57
C VAL A 117 -1.16 5.94 -9.01
N ALA A 118 0.04 6.34 -8.60
CA ALA A 118 1.26 5.64 -8.98
C ALA A 118 1.47 4.29 -8.28
N ALA A 119 0.78 4.07 -7.15
CA ALA A 119 0.85 2.82 -6.38
C ALA A 119 0.23 1.64 -7.12
#